data_AF-A0A1H3UHW9-F1
#
_entry.id   AF-A0A1H3UHW9-F1
#
_cell.length_a   1.000
_cell.length_b   1.000
_cell.length_c   1.000
_cell.angle_alpha   90.00
_cell.angle_beta   90.00
_cell.angle_gamma   90.00
#
_symmetry.space_group_name_H-M   'P 1'
#
loop_
_entity.id
_entity.type
_entity.pdbx_description
1 polymer ?
#
loop_
_entity_poly.entity_id
_entity_poly.type
_entity_poly.pdbx_seq_one_letter_code
_entity_poly.pdbx_strand_id
1 'polypeptide(L)'
;MSRGILVYSYDKNGRPISSSTPATAVYINGLKNDNKYSGEDYIMFYNSAGTGGWGNIDAFLASVEVTINNSAITNWPAVAIRAGNYTYADDVGEAKGAVYISRSGPKNGACIISADPGSPPPLDIYIDVSAPDWNLGELQHGLSDTPLTRADQMLCFSYDGASVKNKKFVIGARSANGVVNNQYRLKHLSDTSQLVPYSLTLDSGSTLIKLPGSNIELPLADSGRSCFSPTFRTEVGKTVKQGDYNDVLTFTVTTKS
;
A
#
# COMPACT_ATOMS: atom_id res chain seq x y z
N MET A 1 26.05 -24.54 21.68
CA MET A 1 25.46 -23.19 21.56
C MET A 1 25.93 -22.60 20.25
N SER A 2 25.05 -21.90 19.53
CA SER A 2 25.39 -21.24 18.27
C SER A 2 24.55 -19.97 18.13
N ARG A 3 24.89 -19.12 17.16
CA ARG A 3 24.01 -18.02 16.75
C ARG A 3 22.71 -18.58 16.19
N GLY A 4 21.64 -17.85 16.41
CA GLY A 4 20.31 -18.15 15.90
C GLY A 4 19.75 -16.95 15.16
N ILE A 5 18.93 -17.20 14.15
CA ILE A 5 18.12 -16.17 13.50
C ILE A 5 16.67 -16.58 13.65
N LEU A 6 15.89 -15.80 14.39
CA LEU A 6 14.46 -16.03 14.56
C LEU A 6 13.71 -15.34 13.43
N VAL A 7 12.83 -16.08 12.77
CA VAL A 7 11.98 -15.57 11.70
C VAL A 7 10.52 -15.69 12.13
N TYR A 8 9.83 -14.55 12.13
CA TYR A 8 8.43 -14.41 12.47
C TYR A 8 7.62 -14.16 11.19
N SER A 9 6.44 -14.76 11.10
CA SER A 9 5.45 -14.49 10.05
C SER A 9 4.09 -14.28 10.67
N TYR A 10 3.21 -13.61 9.94
CA TYR A 10 1.95 -13.12 10.48
C TYR A 10 0.75 -13.61 9.69
N ASP A 11 -0.37 -13.79 10.39
CA ASP A 11 -1.66 -14.06 9.79
C ASP A 11 -2.26 -12.78 9.17
N LYS A 12 -3.42 -12.92 8.53
CA LYS A 12 -4.15 -11.79 7.91
C LYS A 12 -4.48 -10.63 8.87
N ASN A 13 -4.41 -10.86 10.18
CA ASN A 13 -4.71 -9.88 11.24
C ASN A 13 -3.43 -9.31 11.87
N GLY A 14 -2.24 -9.66 11.36
CA GLY A 14 -0.97 -9.24 11.94
C GLY A 14 -0.60 -10.01 13.21
N ARG A 15 -1.15 -11.20 13.44
CA ARG A 15 -0.78 -12.03 14.60
C ARG A 15 0.29 -13.04 14.20
N PRO A 16 1.32 -13.28 15.03
CA PRO A 16 2.31 -14.32 14.75
C PRO A 16 1.66 -15.67 14.49
N ILE A 17 2.20 -16.41 13.52
CA ILE A 17 1.75 -17.77 13.23
C ILE A 17 2.72 -18.73 13.89
N SER A 18 2.29 -19.33 14.99
CA SER A 18 2.96 -20.48 15.59
C SER A 18 3.06 -21.61 14.59
N SER A 19 4.23 -22.23 14.43
CA SER A 19 4.52 -23.38 13.53
C SER A 19 4.55 -23.12 12.01
N SER A 20 4.52 -21.88 11.54
CA SER A 20 4.78 -21.63 10.12
C SER A 20 6.24 -21.97 9.77
N THR A 21 6.52 -22.36 8.53
CA THR A 21 7.90 -22.41 8.00
C THR A 21 8.09 -21.24 7.03
N PRO A 22 8.27 -20.01 7.54
CA PRO A 22 8.22 -18.83 6.69
C PRO A 22 9.44 -18.74 5.77
N ALA A 23 10.56 -19.28 6.21
CA ALA A 23 11.80 -19.35 5.44
C ALA A 23 12.17 -20.79 5.07
N THR A 24 12.79 -20.97 3.91
CA THR A 24 13.36 -22.24 3.44
C THR A 24 14.86 -22.34 3.75
N ALA A 25 15.53 -21.21 3.92
CA ALA A 25 16.95 -21.12 4.23
C ALA A 25 17.28 -19.79 4.93
N VAL A 26 18.26 -19.84 5.83
CA VAL A 26 18.90 -18.66 6.41
C VAL A 26 20.41 -18.81 6.28
N TYR A 27 21.10 -17.73 5.93
CA TYR A 27 22.55 -17.68 5.79
C TYR A 27 23.13 -16.62 6.72
N ILE A 28 24.24 -16.95 7.38
CA ILE A 28 25.12 -15.98 8.06
C ILE A 28 26.44 -15.95 7.32
N ASN A 29 26.82 -14.80 6.78
CA ASN A 29 28.05 -14.60 6.00
C ASN A 29 28.20 -15.64 4.87
N GLY A 30 27.10 -15.96 4.19
CA GLY A 30 27.05 -16.93 3.09
C GLY A 30 26.97 -18.41 3.52
N LEU A 31 27.07 -18.73 4.81
CA LEU A 31 26.93 -20.10 5.31
C LEU A 31 25.50 -20.40 5.71
N LYS A 32 24.90 -21.42 5.08
CA LYS A 32 23.52 -21.85 5.35
C LYS A 32 23.38 -22.47 6.74
N ASN A 33 22.23 -22.27 7.37
CA ASN A 33 21.80 -23.03 8.53
C ASN A 33 21.69 -24.54 8.20
N ASP A 34 21.90 -25.42 9.17
CA ASP A 34 21.73 -26.87 9.01
C ASP A 34 20.51 -27.42 9.77
N ASN A 35 19.95 -26.61 10.67
CA ASN A 35 18.86 -27.03 11.53
C ASN A 35 17.91 -25.87 11.85
N LYS A 36 16.76 -26.21 12.43
CA LYS A 36 15.72 -25.27 12.86
C LYS A 36 15.10 -25.71 14.18
N TYR A 37 14.67 -24.74 14.97
CA TYR A 37 13.92 -24.93 16.20
C TYR A 37 12.61 -24.15 16.11
N SER A 38 11.50 -24.79 16.50
CA SER A 38 10.19 -24.15 16.54
C SER A 38 9.97 -23.55 17.92
N GLY A 39 9.99 -22.22 18.00
CA GLY A 39 9.51 -21.50 19.18
C GLY A 39 7.98 -21.37 19.17
N GLU A 40 7.45 -20.60 20.11
CA GLU A 40 6.01 -20.33 20.18
C GLU A 40 5.52 -19.58 18.94
N ASP A 41 6.18 -18.47 18.59
CA ASP A 41 5.71 -17.54 17.54
C ASP A 41 6.70 -17.34 16.39
N TYR A 42 7.76 -18.15 16.36
CA TYR A 42 8.86 -18.01 15.39
C TYR A 42 9.50 -19.36 15.08
N ILE A 43 10.29 -19.38 14.00
CA ILE A 43 11.26 -20.44 13.73
C ILE A 43 12.67 -19.87 13.88
N MET A 44 13.48 -20.49 14.74
CA MET A 44 14.89 -20.17 14.88
C MET A 44 15.72 -21.07 13.97
N PHE A 45 16.49 -20.46 13.07
CA PHE A 45 17.46 -21.14 12.22
C PHE A 45 18.83 -21.06 12.87
N TYR A 46 19.55 -22.19 12.92
CA TYR A 46 20.87 -22.27 13.55
C TYR A 46 21.75 -23.32 12.87
N ASN A 47 23.03 -23.35 13.27
CA ASN A 47 23.96 -24.41 12.88
C ASN A 47 24.30 -25.28 14.11
N SER A 48 24.07 -26.58 14.01
CA SER A 48 24.30 -27.54 15.10
C SER A 48 25.78 -27.72 15.43
N ALA A 49 26.64 -27.67 14.39
CA ALA A 49 28.08 -27.80 14.53
C ALA A 49 28.77 -26.48 14.93
N GLY A 50 28.05 -25.35 14.94
CA GLY A 50 28.62 -24.03 15.25
C GLY A 50 29.75 -23.64 14.28
N THR A 51 29.61 -23.93 13.00
CA THR A 51 30.68 -23.64 12.03
C THR A 51 30.63 -22.20 11.52
N GLY A 52 31.81 -21.61 11.28
CA GLY A 52 31.94 -20.25 10.73
C GLY A 52 31.22 -19.19 11.56
N GLY A 53 30.48 -18.29 10.90
CA GLY A 53 29.75 -17.21 11.56
C GLY A 53 28.70 -17.68 12.57
N TRP A 54 28.21 -18.92 12.46
CA TRP A 54 27.24 -19.48 13.39
C TRP A 54 27.84 -19.86 14.74
N GLY A 55 29.13 -20.19 14.82
CA GLY A 55 29.80 -20.52 16.09
C GLY A 55 30.56 -19.36 16.71
N ASN A 56 30.58 -18.19 16.07
CA ASN A 56 31.33 -17.06 16.58
C ASN A 56 30.70 -16.58 17.90
N ILE A 57 31.40 -16.75 19.01
CA ILE A 57 30.95 -16.37 20.35
C ILE A 57 31.11 -14.87 20.65
N ASP A 58 31.99 -14.19 19.91
CA ASP A 58 32.26 -12.77 20.08
C ASP A 58 31.22 -11.90 19.35
N ALA A 59 31.11 -10.64 19.76
CA ALA A 59 30.29 -9.66 19.06
C ALA A 59 30.88 -9.38 17.66
N PHE A 60 30.05 -9.44 16.63
CA PHE A 60 30.48 -9.21 15.25
C PHE A 60 29.33 -8.69 14.38
N LEU A 61 29.68 -8.14 13.22
CA LEU A 61 28.71 -7.80 12.18
C LEU A 61 28.53 -8.99 11.25
N ALA A 62 27.28 -9.37 11.01
CA ALA A 62 26.90 -10.46 10.13
C ALA A 62 26.08 -9.94 8.95
N SER A 63 26.36 -10.44 7.76
CA SER A 63 25.42 -10.37 6.63
C SER A 63 24.45 -11.53 6.78
N VAL A 64 23.16 -11.22 6.91
CA VAL A 64 22.09 -12.22 7.05
C VAL A 64 21.23 -12.21 5.79
N GLU A 65 21.07 -13.39 5.18
CA GLU A 65 20.14 -13.60 4.07
C GLU A 65 19.08 -14.60 4.50
N VAL A 66 17.81 -14.30 4.22
CA VAL A 66 16.66 -15.15 4.54
C VAL A 66 15.83 -15.36 3.28
N THR A 67 15.66 -16.63 2.88
CA THR A 67 14.82 -16.98 1.73
C THR A 67 13.40 -17.29 2.20
N ILE A 68 12.45 -16.39 1.93
CA ILE A 68 11.05 -16.51 2.34
C ILE A 68 10.20 -17.21 1.27
N ASN A 69 9.32 -18.12 1.69
CA ASN A 69 8.33 -18.69 0.78
C ASN A 69 7.19 -17.70 0.56
N ASN A 70 6.90 -17.35 -0.70
CA ASN A 70 5.79 -16.47 -1.05
C ASN A 70 4.46 -16.92 -0.44
N SER A 71 4.23 -18.24 -0.33
CA SER A 71 2.99 -18.76 0.26
C SER A 71 2.82 -18.36 1.73
N ALA A 72 3.93 -18.23 2.48
CA ALA A 72 3.93 -17.89 3.90
C ALA A 72 3.61 -16.42 4.18
N ILE A 73 3.72 -15.56 3.16
CA ILE A 73 3.47 -14.11 3.27
C ILE A 73 2.33 -13.64 2.35
N THR A 74 1.50 -14.55 1.85
CA THR A 74 0.37 -14.22 0.95
C THR A 74 -0.67 -13.33 1.64
N ASN A 75 -0.99 -13.62 2.89
CA ASN A 75 -2.05 -12.95 3.64
C ASN A 75 -1.55 -11.72 4.41
N TRP A 76 -0.26 -11.71 4.75
CA TRP A 76 0.45 -10.60 5.36
C TRP A 76 1.82 -10.53 4.72
N PRO A 77 2.05 -9.61 3.76
CA PRO A 77 3.26 -9.58 2.96
C PRO A 77 4.46 -9.00 3.72
N ALA A 78 4.70 -9.47 4.95
CA ALA A 78 5.79 -9.03 5.78
C ALA A 78 6.26 -10.13 6.75
N VAL A 79 7.51 -10.00 7.20
CA VAL A 79 8.15 -10.87 8.20
C VAL A 79 8.92 -10.01 9.20
N ALA A 80 9.24 -10.55 10.37
CA ALA A 80 10.25 -9.98 11.24
C ALA A 80 11.43 -10.93 11.40
N ILE A 81 12.64 -10.38 11.40
CA ILE A 81 13.91 -11.11 11.53
C ILE A 81 14.61 -10.60 12.77
N ARG A 82 14.88 -11.50 13.72
CA ARG A 82 15.56 -11.17 14.98
C ARG A 82 16.86 -11.96 15.09
N ALA A 83 17.94 -11.28 15.42
CA ALA A 83 19.17 -11.95 15.82
C ALA A 83 18.95 -12.68 17.16
N GLY A 84 19.66 -13.77 17.39
CA GLY A 84 19.58 -14.50 18.65
C GLY A 84 20.71 -15.49 18.84
N ASN A 85 20.59 -16.28 19.90
CA ASN A 85 21.48 -17.40 20.20
C ASN A 85 20.64 -18.64 20.46
N TYR A 86 21.02 -19.74 19.80
CA TYR A 86 20.52 -21.06 20.09
C TYR A 86 21.28 -21.65 21.28
N THR A 87 20.52 -22.04 22.31
CA THR A 87 21.02 -22.77 23.47
C THR A 87 20.27 -24.10 23.61
N TYR A 88 20.73 -24.99 24.49
CA TYR A 88 20.03 -26.24 24.81
C TYR A 88 18.88 -26.06 25.81
N ALA A 89 18.68 -24.83 26.30
CA ALA A 89 17.61 -24.44 27.19
C ALA A 89 16.84 -23.28 26.52
N ASP A 90 16.74 -22.14 27.19
CA ASP A 90 16.03 -20.98 26.67
C ASP A 90 16.69 -20.42 25.42
N ASP A 91 15.88 -20.11 24.43
CA ASP A 91 16.25 -19.28 23.30
C ASP A 91 16.47 -17.82 23.76
N VAL A 92 17.50 -17.18 23.20
CA VAL A 92 17.82 -15.79 23.52
C VAL A 92 17.71 -14.95 22.26
N GLY A 93 16.71 -14.09 22.19
CA GLY A 93 16.57 -13.10 21.12
C GLY A 93 17.21 -11.74 21.46
N GLU A 94 17.64 -11.00 20.45
CA GLU A 94 18.22 -9.66 20.60
C GLU A 94 17.24 -8.72 21.29
N ALA A 95 17.68 -8.06 22.37
CA ALA A 95 16.82 -7.29 23.26
C ALA A 95 16.24 -6.02 22.61
N LYS A 96 16.92 -5.47 21.58
CA LYS A 96 16.47 -4.29 20.85
C LYS A 96 15.28 -4.56 19.90
N GLY A 97 14.89 -5.83 19.76
CA GLY A 97 13.77 -6.25 18.94
C GLY A 97 14.21 -6.87 17.61
N ALA A 98 13.26 -6.94 16.68
CA ALA A 98 13.45 -7.51 15.35
C ALA A 98 13.42 -6.44 14.26
N VAL A 99 13.95 -6.79 13.10
CA VAL A 99 13.76 -6.02 11.88
C VAL A 99 12.53 -6.53 11.17
N TYR A 100 11.50 -5.70 11.09
CA TYR A 100 10.30 -5.92 10.29
C TYR A 100 10.54 -5.49 8.85
N ILE A 101 10.17 -6.36 7.92
CA ILE A 101 10.37 -6.20 6.48
C ILE A 101 9.04 -6.51 5.80
N SER A 102 8.44 -5.51 5.17
CA SER A 102 7.27 -5.68 4.32
C SER A 102 7.67 -5.62 2.84
N ARG A 103 6.97 -6.41 2.02
CA ARG A 103 7.11 -6.40 0.55
C ARG A 103 6.64 -5.07 -0.05
N SER A 104 5.71 -4.41 0.63
CA SER A 104 5.07 -3.15 0.26
C SER A 104 5.33 -2.09 1.33
N GLY A 105 5.72 -0.87 0.92
CA GLY A 105 6.00 0.26 1.83
C GLY A 105 6.88 1.35 1.20
N PRO A 106 6.92 2.58 1.78
CA PRO A 106 7.51 3.80 1.20
C PRO A 106 9.03 3.75 0.96
N LYS A 107 9.69 2.64 1.31
CA LYS A 107 11.14 2.48 1.19
C LYS A 107 11.57 1.19 0.46
N ASN A 108 10.69 0.60 -0.36
CA ASN A 108 11.03 -0.54 -1.23
C ASN A 108 11.73 -1.71 -0.47
N GLY A 109 11.15 -2.16 0.64
CA GLY A 109 11.73 -3.21 1.48
C GLY A 109 12.69 -2.74 2.59
N ALA A 110 12.70 -1.44 2.94
CA ALA A 110 13.52 -1.01 4.06
C ALA A 110 13.03 -1.55 5.41
N CYS A 111 14.01 -1.81 6.25
CA CYS A 111 13.91 -2.36 7.59
C CYS A 111 13.27 -1.36 8.56
N ILE A 112 12.19 -1.76 9.23
CA ILE A 112 11.62 -1.06 10.39
C ILE A 112 12.00 -1.84 11.64
N ILE A 113 12.53 -1.18 12.67
CA ILE A 113 12.78 -1.86 13.95
C ILE A 113 11.45 -2.06 14.67
N SER A 114 11.06 -3.31 14.90
CA SER A 114 9.94 -3.70 15.75
C SER A 114 10.47 -4.12 17.11
N ALA A 115 10.18 -3.32 18.15
CA ALA A 115 10.60 -3.63 19.52
C ALA A 115 10.00 -4.95 20.01
N ASP A 116 8.74 -5.23 19.64
CA ASP A 116 8.06 -6.49 19.91
C ASP A 116 7.67 -7.17 18.58
N PRO A 117 8.26 -8.33 18.25
CA PRO A 117 7.86 -9.09 17.07
C PRO A 117 6.45 -9.68 17.17
N GLY A 118 5.88 -9.82 18.37
CA GLY A 118 4.51 -10.30 18.60
C GLY A 118 3.43 -9.30 18.20
N SER A 119 3.80 -8.02 18.16
CA SER A 119 2.94 -6.90 17.81
C SER A 119 3.52 -6.15 16.61
N PRO A 120 3.45 -6.71 15.39
CA PRO A 120 4.11 -6.10 14.23
C PRO A 120 3.52 -4.72 13.91
N PRO A 121 4.32 -3.83 13.31
CA PRO A 121 3.80 -2.60 12.73
C PRO A 121 2.66 -2.88 11.75
N PRO A 122 1.62 -2.02 11.70
CA PRO A 122 0.59 -2.12 10.67
C PRO A 122 1.20 -2.12 9.26
N LEU A 123 0.61 -2.86 8.32
CA LEU A 123 0.99 -2.77 6.92
C LEU A 123 0.71 -1.36 6.39
N ASP A 124 1.74 -0.72 5.83
CA ASP A 124 1.58 0.49 5.05
C ASP A 124 0.76 0.17 3.79
N ILE A 125 -0.35 0.87 3.60
CA ILE A 125 -1.11 0.80 2.35
C ILE A 125 -0.53 1.86 1.43
N TYR A 126 0.09 1.41 0.34
CA TYR A 126 0.57 2.31 -0.70
C TYR A 126 -0.34 2.21 -1.91
N ILE A 127 -0.80 3.37 -2.38
CA ILE A 127 -1.66 3.49 -3.56
C ILE A 127 -1.00 4.50 -4.49
N ASP A 128 -0.54 4.01 -5.63
CA ASP A 128 -0.09 4.85 -6.72
C ASP A 128 -1.30 5.29 -7.55
N VAL A 129 -1.35 6.58 -7.90
CA VAL A 129 -2.47 7.18 -8.62
C VAL A 129 -1.99 7.64 -9.97
N SER A 130 -2.62 7.12 -11.02
CA SER A 130 -2.41 7.56 -12.39
C SER A 130 -3.70 8.16 -12.94
N ALA A 131 -3.62 9.41 -13.36
CA ALA A 131 -4.68 10.11 -14.06
C ALA A 131 -4.09 10.85 -15.26
N PRO A 132 -4.77 10.85 -16.41
CA PRO A 132 -4.40 11.67 -17.54
C PRO A 132 -4.94 13.10 -17.37
N ASP A 133 -4.44 14.02 -18.19
CA ASP A 133 -5.09 15.32 -18.36
C ASP A 133 -6.38 15.14 -19.14
N TRP A 134 -7.52 15.44 -18.50
CA TRP A 134 -8.83 15.29 -19.11
C TRP A 134 -9.20 16.50 -19.95
N ASN A 135 -9.26 16.30 -21.26
CA ASN A 135 -9.83 17.28 -22.18
C ASN A 135 -11.33 16.98 -22.40
N LEU A 136 -12.19 17.93 -22.00
CA LEU A 136 -13.65 17.82 -22.14
C LEU A 136 -14.16 18.27 -23.52
N GLY A 137 -13.28 18.81 -24.36
CA GLY A 137 -13.62 19.39 -25.65
C GLY A 137 -14.38 20.72 -25.54
N GLU A 138 -15.08 21.06 -26.60
CA GLU A 138 -15.95 22.25 -26.69
C GLU A 138 -17.20 22.06 -25.82
N LEU A 139 -17.34 22.88 -24.78
CA LEU A 139 -18.51 22.85 -23.90
C LEU A 139 -19.66 23.68 -24.49
N GLN A 140 -20.81 23.05 -24.70
CA GLN A 140 -22.01 23.72 -25.19
C GLN A 140 -22.79 24.37 -24.05
N HIS A 141 -23.51 25.46 -24.34
CA HIS A 141 -24.41 26.09 -23.38
C HIS A 141 -25.46 25.10 -22.84
N GLY A 142 -25.74 25.20 -21.55
CA GLY A 142 -26.67 24.31 -20.84
C GLY A 142 -25.96 23.19 -20.09
N LEU A 143 -26.71 22.14 -19.80
CA LEU A 143 -26.22 20.94 -19.12
C LEU A 143 -25.69 19.94 -20.14
N SER A 144 -24.50 19.40 -19.89
CA SER A 144 -23.90 18.36 -20.74
C SER A 144 -23.11 17.36 -19.91
N ASP A 145 -23.25 16.09 -20.26
CA ASP A 145 -22.46 14.99 -19.73
C ASP A 145 -21.38 14.58 -20.76
N THR A 146 -20.13 14.55 -20.32
CA THR A 146 -18.96 14.17 -21.12
C THR A 146 -18.34 12.91 -20.51
N PRO A 147 -18.70 11.70 -20.98
CA PRO A 147 -18.11 10.46 -20.53
C PRO A 147 -16.75 10.23 -21.20
N LEU A 148 -15.75 9.84 -20.41
CA LEU A 148 -14.42 9.48 -20.90
C LEU A 148 -14.20 7.98 -20.66
N THR A 149 -14.45 7.17 -21.69
CA THR A 149 -14.56 5.70 -21.57
C THR A 149 -13.32 4.95 -22.07
N ARG A 150 -12.37 5.65 -22.69
CA ARG A 150 -11.16 5.01 -23.19
C ARG A 150 -10.19 4.72 -22.04
N ALA A 151 -9.40 3.65 -22.18
CA ALA A 151 -8.46 3.24 -21.14
C ALA A 151 -7.38 4.30 -20.81
N ASP A 152 -6.98 5.10 -21.80
CA ASP A 152 -6.04 6.23 -21.65
C ASP A 152 -6.66 7.45 -20.96
N GLN A 153 -7.96 7.41 -20.66
CA GLN A 153 -8.72 8.48 -20.00
C GLN A 153 -9.17 8.10 -18.58
N MET A 154 -8.86 6.89 -18.12
CA MET A 154 -9.32 6.42 -16.82
C MET A 154 -8.45 6.94 -15.67
N LEU A 155 -9.07 7.14 -14.51
CA LEU A 155 -8.34 7.28 -13.24
C LEU A 155 -8.03 5.88 -12.73
N CYS A 156 -6.75 5.53 -12.56
CA CYS A 156 -6.34 4.21 -12.08
C CYS A 156 -5.54 4.31 -10.79
N PHE A 157 -5.84 3.41 -9.86
CA PHE A 157 -5.09 3.16 -8.65
C PHE A 157 -4.36 1.83 -8.77
N SER A 158 -3.06 1.82 -8.46
CA SER A 158 -2.23 0.61 -8.40
C SER A 158 -1.70 0.42 -6.99
N TYR A 159 -1.73 -0.80 -6.48
CA TYR A 159 -1.40 -1.11 -5.10
C TYR A 159 -1.12 -2.62 -4.93
N ASP A 160 -0.64 -3.02 -3.75
CA ASP A 160 -0.53 -4.44 -3.41
C ASP A 160 -1.91 -4.97 -3.00
N GLY A 161 -2.45 -5.93 -3.77
CA GLY A 161 -3.78 -6.51 -3.53
C GLY A 161 -3.95 -7.08 -2.12
N ALA A 162 -2.88 -7.63 -1.52
CA ALA A 162 -2.92 -8.12 -0.15
C ALA A 162 -3.09 -6.99 0.88
N SER A 163 -2.52 -5.81 0.62
CA SER A 163 -2.56 -4.65 1.54
C SER A 163 -3.95 -4.01 1.64
N VAL A 164 -4.78 -4.14 0.60
CA VAL A 164 -6.14 -3.57 0.53
C VAL A 164 -7.24 -4.59 0.84
N LYS A 165 -6.90 -5.87 0.93
CA LYS A 165 -7.87 -6.96 1.13
C LYS A 165 -8.66 -6.76 2.43
N ASN A 166 -9.98 -6.91 2.34
CA ASN A 166 -10.93 -6.67 3.44
C ASN A 166 -10.94 -5.24 3.99
N LYS A 167 -10.31 -4.27 3.32
CA LYS A 167 -10.37 -2.86 3.68
C LYS A 167 -11.35 -2.13 2.78
N LYS A 168 -11.91 -1.05 3.29
CA LYS A 168 -12.76 -0.14 2.53
C LYS A 168 -12.08 1.20 2.38
N PHE A 169 -12.34 1.86 1.27
CA PHE A 169 -11.74 3.13 0.92
C PHE A 169 -12.81 4.13 0.54
N VAL A 170 -12.52 5.40 0.79
CA VAL A 170 -13.30 6.54 0.28
C VAL A 170 -12.41 7.32 -0.65
N ILE A 171 -12.89 7.58 -1.86
CA ILE A 171 -12.22 8.40 -2.86
C ILE A 171 -12.88 9.78 -2.84
N GLY A 172 -12.07 10.79 -2.55
CA GLY A 172 -12.45 12.19 -2.60
C GLY A 172 -11.58 12.97 -3.59
N ALA A 173 -12.00 14.19 -3.91
CA ALA A 173 -11.16 15.13 -4.65
C ALA A 173 -11.35 16.57 -4.14
N ARG A 174 -10.33 17.38 -4.32
CA ARG A 174 -10.35 18.83 -4.09
C ARG A 174 -10.01 19.55 -5.38
N SER A 175 -10.76 20.61 -5.67
CA SER A 175 -10.53 21.50 -6.81
C SER A 175 -9.66 22.68 -6.40
N ALA A 176 -8.68 23.04 -7.25
CA ALA A 176 -7.87 24.24 -7.09
C ALA A 176 -8.71 25.53 -7.21
N ASN A 177 -9.79 25.49 -8.00
CA ASN A 177 -10.77 26.58 -8.13
C ASN A 177 -11.90 26.53 -7.08
N GLY A 178 -11.86 25.53 -6.19
CA GLY A 178 -12.77 25.36 -5.07
C GLY A 178 -14.17 24.87 -5.47
N VAL A 179 -15.00 24.66 -4.45
CA VAL A 179 -16.34 24.09 -4.57
C VAL A 179 -17.40 25.12 -4.15
N VAL A 180 -18.47 25.27 -4.94
CA VAL A 180 -19.68 26.03 -4.57
C VAL A 180 -20.91 25.22 -4.95
N ASN A 181 -21.93 25.21 -4.08
CA ASN A 181 -23.17 24.47 -4.30
C ASN A 181 -22.96 22.99 -4.68
N ASN A 182 -21.97 22.36 -4.05
CA ASN A 182 -21.55 20.98 -4.33
C ASN A 182 -21.14 20.72 -5.80
N GLN A 183 -20.56 21.72 -6.45
CA GLN A 183 -19.95 21.62 -7.77
C GLN A 183 -18.52 22.19 -7.74
N TYR A 184 -17.62 21.52 -8.46
CA TYR A 184 -16.30 22.06 -8.82
C TYR A 184 -16.45 23.15 -9.88
N ARG A 185 -15.36 23.84 -10.22
CA ARG A 185 -15.41 24.97 -11.14
C ARG A 185 -14.22 24.97 -12.11
N LEU A 186 -14.54 24.92 -13.40
CA LEU A 186 -13.56 25.32 -14.42
C LEU A 186 -13.48 26.84 -14.42
N LYS A 187 -12.27 27.39 -14.56
CA LYS A 187 -11.99 28.81 -14.53
C LYS A 187 -11.36 29.25 -15.84
N HIS A 188 -11.86 30.34 -16.40
CA HIS A 188 -11.32 30.87 -17.65
C HIS A 188 -9.88 31.35 -17.45
N LEU A 189 -9.01 31.02 -18.41
CA LEU A 189 -7.58 31.34 -18.33
C LEU A 189 -7.27 32.84 -18.32
N SER A 190 -8.00 33.67 -19.10
CA SER A 190 -7.77 35.11 -19.21
C SER A 190 -8.74 35.96 -18.37
N ASP A 191 -10.01 35.57 -18.26
CA ASP A 191 -11.02 36.28 -17.46
C ASP A 191 -11.46 35.45 -16.25
N THR A 192 -10.70 35.55 -15.17
CA THR A 192 -10.91 34.78 -13.93
C THR A 192 -12.27 34.94 -13.25
N SER A 193 -13.09 35.91 -13.68
CA SER A 193 -14.49 36.06 -13.23
C SER A 193 -15.44 35.06 -13.87
N GLN A 194 -15.05 34.46 -14.99
CA GLN A 194 -15.85 33.49 -15.73
C GLN A 194 -15.57 32.08 -15.21
N LEU A 195 -16.65 31.40 -14.83
CA LEU A 195 -16.61 30.09 -14.19
C LEU A 195 -17.67 29.18 -14.84
N VAL A 196 -17.30 27.91 -15.04
CA VAL A 196 -18.22 26.86 -15.45
C VAL A 196 -18.30 25.82 -14.33
N PRO A 197 -19.45 25.71 -13.64
CA PRO A 197 -19.65 24.67 -12.65
C PRO A 197 -19.64 23.27 -13.28
N TYR A 198 -19.11 22.30 -12.54
CA TYR A 198 -19.18 20.90 -12.95
C TYR A 198 -19.20 19.93 -11.77
N SER A 199 -19.63 18.70 -12.03
CA SER A 199 -19.47 17.56 -11.14
C SER A 199 -18.80 16.40 -11.87
N LEU A 200 -18.20 15.48 -11.12
CA LEU A 200 -17.47 14.34 -11.65
C LEU A 200 -18.08 13.06 -11.08
N THR A 201 -18.47 12.13 -11.94
CA THR A 201 -18.82 10.77 -11.52
C THR A 201 -17.69 9.83 -11.92
N LEU A 202 -17.18 9.03 -10.98
CA LEU A 202 -16.23 7.97 -11.23
C LEU A 202 -16.96 6.62 -11.20
N ASP A 203 -16.86 5.86 -12.28
CA ASP A 203 -17.52 4.55 -12.42
C ASP A 203 -16.48 3.42 -12.46
N SER A 204 -16.53 2.51 -11.48
CA SER A 204 -15.70 1.30 -11.43
C SER A 204 -16.31 0.10 -12.19
N GLY A 205 -17.48 0.26 -12.80
CA GLY A 205 -18.33 -0.81 -13.34
C GLY A 205 -19.25 -1.46 -12.30
N SER A 206 -18.96 -1.27 -11.01
CA SER A 206 -19.74 -1.82 -9.89
C SER A 206 -20.19 -0.77 -8.89
N THR A 207 -19.58 0.42 -8.89
CA THR A 207 -19.87 1.50 -7.94
C THR A 207 -19.69 2.84 -8.64
N LEU A 208 -20.64 3.75 -8.38
CA LEU A 208 -20.62 5.11 -8.89
C LEU A 208 -20.30 6.10 -7.76
N ILE A 209 -19.20 6.83 -7.91
CA ILE A 209 -18.73 7.80 -6.90
C ILE A 209 -18.98 9.20 -7.46
N LYS A 210 -19.87 9.97 -6.83
CA LYS A 210 -20.23 11.33 -7.25
C LYS A 210 -19.42 12.38 -6.49
N LEU A 211 -18.68 13.20 -7.20
CA LEU A 211 -17.78 14.19 -6.66
C LEU A 211 -18.18 15.61 -7.11
N PRO A 212 -18.10 16.62 -6.21
CA PRO A 212 -17.73 16.51 -4.80
C PRO A 212 -18.83 15.87 -3.92
N GLY A 213 -18.43 15.43 -2.72
CA GLY A 213 -19.36 15.09 -1.63
C GLY A 213 -19.69 13.61 -1.41
N SER A 214 -19.21 12.68 -2.26
CA SER A 214 -19.36 11.26 -1.99
C SER A 214 -18.54 10.81 -0.78
N ASN A 215 -19.19 10.04 0.10
CA ASN A 215 -18.57 9.27 1.18
C ASN A 215 -18.77 7.77 0.98
N ILE A 216 -19.00 7.34 -0.27
CA ILE A 216 -19.20 5.93 -0.59
C ILE A 216 -17.92 5.17 -0.25
N GLU A 217 -18.08 4.16 0.60
CA GLU A 217 -17.05 3.19 0.90
C GLU A 217 -17.05 2.11 -0.18
N LEU A 218 -15.89 1.84 -0.76
CA LEU A 218 -15.72 0.79 -1.74
C LEU A 218 -14.53 -0.11 -1.41
N PRO A 219 -14.63 -1.42 -1.68
CA PRO A 219 -13.45 -2.26 -1.75
C PRO A 219 -12.66 -1.91 -3.02
N LEU A 220 -11.33 -1.90 -2.91
CA LEU A 220 -10.46 -1.93 -4.07
C LEU A 220 -10.25 -3.39 -4.50
N ALA A 221 -10.11 -3.63 -5.80
CA ALA A 221 -9.95 -4.99 -6.35
C ALA A 221 -8.66 -5.65 -5.83
N ASP A 222 -8.71 -6.94 -5.51
CA ASP A 222 -7.55 -7.71 -5.03
C ASP A 222 -6.50 -8.02 -6.11
N SER A 223 -6.80 -7.68 -7.37
CA SER A 223 -5.87 -7.73 -8.52
C SER A 223 -4.68 -6.76 -8.41
N GLY A 224 -4.70 -5.84 -7.44
CA GLY A 224 -3.69 -4.79 -7.30
C GLY A 224 -3.90 -3.57 -8.21
N ARG A 225 -5.04 -3.50 -8.91
CA ARG A 225 -5.38 -2.34 -9.74
C ARG A 225 -6.90 -2.12 -9.81
N SER A 226 -7.33 -0.88 -9.61
CA SER A 226 -8.72 -0.44 -9.82
C SER A 226 -8.73 0.79 -10.72
N CYS A 227 -9.54 0.78 -11.78
CA CYS A 227 -9.68 1.92 -12.70
C CYS A 227 -11.13 2.40 -12.74
N PHE A 228 -11.30 3.70 -12.94
CA PHE A 228 -12.58 4.37 -12.95
C PHE A 228 -12.73 5.17 -14.24
N SER A 229 -13.87 4.99 -14.92
CA SER A 229 -14.27 5.82 -16.05
C SER A 229 -14.90 7.12 -15.53
N PRO A 230 -14.31 8.29 -15.80
CA PRO A 230 -14.87 9.55 -15.36
C PRO A 230 -15.96 10.06 -16.33
N THR A 231 -17.03 10.61 -15.77
CA THR A 231 -18.04 11.38 -16.49
C THR A 231 -18.15 12.75 -15.87
N PHE A 232 -17.87 13.78 -16.67
CA PHE A 232 -17.99 15.18 -16.28
C PHE A 232 -19.37 15.70 -16.64
N ARG A 233 -20.08 16.26 -15.68
CA ARG A 233 -21.32 16.98 -15.92
C ARG A 233 -21.09 18.45 -15.74
N THR A 234 -21.17 19.21 -16.83
CA THR A 234 -20.93 20.66 -16.85
C THR A 234 -22.25 21.43 -16.97
N GLU A 235 -22.27 22.66 -16.45
CA GLU A 235 -23.40 23.59 -16.58
C GLU A 235 -22.89 24.93 -17.12
N VAL A 236 -22.97 25.12 -18.44
CA VAL A 236 -22.46 26.33 -19.10
C VAL A 236 -23.57 27.38 -19.21
N GLY A 237 -23.46 28.45 -18.42
CA GLY A 237 -24.41 29.56 -18.46
C GLY A 237 -24.39 30.32 -19.79
N LYS A 238 -25.52 30.95 -20.16
CA LYS A 238 -25.65 31.74 -21.42
C LYS A 238 -24.74 32.97 -21.50
N THR A 239 -24.28 33.46 -20.35
CA THR A 239 -23.42 34.66 -20.24
C THR A 239 -21.94 34.31 -20.10
N VAL A 240 -21.60 33.02 -20.05
CA VAL A 240 -20.21 32.55 -19.95
C VAL A 240 -19.51 32.86 -21.27
N LYS A 241 -18.34 33.52 -21.18
CA LYS A 241 -17.54 33.88 -22.35
C LYS A 241 -16.91 32.66 -23.01
N GLN A 242 -16.79 32.69 -24.33
CA GLN A 242 -15.99 31.74 -25.08
C GLN A 242 -14.49 31.91 -24.72
N GLY A 243 -13.79 30.79 -24.60
CA GLY A 243 -12.36 30.75 -24.32
C GLY A 243 -11.96 29.44 -23.64
N ASP A 244 -10.70 29.37 -23.23
CA ASP A 244 -10.16 28.21 -22.54
C ASP A 244 -10.42 28.27 -21.04
N TYR A 245 -10.84 27.13 -20.48
CA TYR A 245 -11.10 26.96 -19.05
C TYR A 245 -10.33 25.76 -18.51
N ASN A 246 -9.87 25.84 -17.26
CA ASN A 246 -9.22 24.71 -16.60
C ASN A 246 -9.62 24.57 -15.12
N ASP A 247 -9.32 23.42 -14.56
CA ASP A 247 -9.26 23.18 -13.11
C ASP A 247 -8.19 22.11 -12.85
N VAL A 248 -7.71 22.03 -11.61
CA VAL A 248 -6.80 20.98 -11.16
C VAL A 248 -7.44 20.26 -9.99
N LEU A 249 -7.62 18.94 -10.13
CA LEU A 249 -8.16 18.09 -9.07
C LEU A 249 -7.04 17.37 -8.34
N THR A 250 -7.01 17.48 -7.02
CA THR A 250 -6.21 16.64 -6.13
C THR A 250 -7.07 15.52 -5.56
N PHE A 251 -6.82 14.28 -5.95
CA PHE A 251 -7.52 13.12 -5.42
C PHE A 251 -6.94 12.66 -4.09
N THR A 252 -7.82 12.20 -3.20
CA THR A 252 -7.45 11.63 -1.90
C THR A 252 -8.11 10.27 -1.76
N VAL A 253 -7.33 9.26 -1.36
CA VAL A 253 -7.85 7.93 -1.04
C VAL A 253 -7.63 7.69 0.45
N THR A 254 -8.71 7.50 1.19
CA THR A 254 -8.66 7.31 2.66
C THR A 254 -9.20 5.95 3.02
N THR A 255 -8.49 5.20 3.86
CA THR A 255 -9.00 3.96 4.43
C THR A 255 -10.09 4.26 5.47
N LYS A 256 -11.20 3.53 5.39
CA LYS A 256 -12.23 3.50 6.44
C LYS A 256 -12.11 2.19 7.20
N SER A 257 -11.93 2.32 8.51
CA SER A 257 -11.93 1.24 9.51
C SER A 257 -13.32 1.05 10.10
#